data_AF-A0A2M9K6A1-F1
#
_entry.id   AF-A0A2M9K6A1-F1
#
_cell.length_a   1.000
_cell.length_b   1.000
_cell.length_c   1.000
_cell.angle_alpha   90.00
_cell.angle_beta   90.00
_cell.angle_gamma   90.00
#
_symmetry.space_group_name_H-M   'P 1'
#
loop_
_entity.id
_entity.type
_entity.pdbx_description
1 polymer ?
#
loop_
_entity_poly.entity_id
_entity_poly.type
_entity_poly.pdbx_seq_one_letter_code
_entity_poly.pdbx_strand_id
1 'polypeptide(L)' 'MGQAGSVTGDQLRAQARALGMDRAPEVTVLAGSAYTTAARQVWPPATAPLEGVGGMGSQLQRLKALSEGRYTLTA' A
#
# COMPACT_ATOMS: atom_id res chain seq x y z
N MET A 1 12.54 -5.17 3.89
CA MET A 1 12.82 -5.06 2.44
C MET A 1 14.33 -5.13 2.25
N GLY A 2 14.85 -5.86 1.26
CA GLY A 2 16.28 -5.88 0.97
C GLY A 2 17.05 -7.13 1.40
N GLN A 3 16.38 -8.27 1.61
CA GLN A 3 17.06 -9.57 1.71
C GLN A 3 17.17 -10.21 0.32
N ALA A 4 18.18 -11.06 0.10
CA ALA A 4 18.30 -11.82 -1.15
C ALA A 4 17.01 -12.63 -1.39
N GLY A 5 16.41 -12.48 -2.58
CA GLY A 5 15.11 -13.09 -2.92
C GLY A 5 13.88 -12.22 -2.58
N SER A 6 14.06 -11.04 -1.98
CA SER A 6 12.94 -10.10 -1.80
C SER A 6 12.51 -9.46 -3.13
N VAL A 7 11.20 -9.27 -3.29
CA VAL A 7 10.62 -8.65 -4.49
C VAL A 7 11.14 -7.21 -4.62
N THR A 8 11.79 -6.93 -5.74
CA THR A 8 12.25 -5.59 -6.11
C THR A 8 11.11 -4.76 -6.68
N GLY A 9 11.30 -3.44 -6.72
CA GLY A 9 10.35 -2.52 -7.37
C GLY A 9 10.12 -2.83 -8.86
N ASP A 10 11.17 -3.24 -9.56
CA ASP A 10 11.10 -3.57 -10.98
C ASP A 10 10.28 -4.86 -11.20
N GLN A 11 10.48 -5.86 -10.34
CA GLN A 11 9.66 -7.07 -10.33
C GLN A 11 8.19 -6.75 -10.01
N LEU A 12 7.94 -5.87 -9.04
CA LEU A 12 6.58 -5.46 -8.70
C LEU A 12 5.90 -4.74 -9.88
N ARG A 13 6.60 -3.82 -10.57
CA ARG A 13 6.10 -3.18 -11.80
C ARG A 13 5.83 -4.18 -12.93
N ALA A 14 6.70 -5.18 -13.10
CA ALA A 14 6.51 -6.22 -14.11
C ALA A 14 5.28 -7.09 -13.80
N GLN A 15 5.09 -7.48 -12.54
CA GLN A 15 3.91 -8.23 -12.08
C GLN A 15 2.62 -7.42 -12.28
N ALA A 16 2.62 -6.13 -11.89
CA ALA A 16 1.45 -5.27 -12.09
C ALA A 16 1.06 -5.14 -13.56
N ARG A 17 2.04 -5.00 -14.47
CA ARG A 17 1.78 -4.98 -15.92
C ARG A 17 1.23 -6.31 -16.44
N ALA A 18 1.80 -7.43 -16.01
CA ALA A 18 1.34 -8.76 -16.42
C ALA A 18 -0.12 -9.02 -15.99
N LEU A 19 -0.54 -8.42 -14.87
CA LEU A 19 -1.91 -8.48 -14.36
C LEU A 19 -2.82 -7.37 -14.93
N GLY A 20 -2.30 -6.45 -15.75
CA GLY A 20 -3.05 -5.30 -16.27
C GLY A 20 -3.44 -4.27 -15.19
N MET A 21 -2.77 -4.28 -14.04
CA MET A 21 -3.08 -3.44 -12.87
C MET A 21 -2.20 -2.19 -12.79
N ASP A 22 -1.14 -2.07 -13.58
CA ASP A 22 -0.17 -0.96 -13.53
C ASP A 22 -0.80 0.42 -13.80
N ARG A 23 -1.98 0.46 -14.43
CA ARG A 23 -2.75 1.68 -14.73
C ARG A 23 -4.04 1.80 -13.95
N ALA A 24 -4.17 1.08 -12.82
CA ALA A 24 -5.33 1.23 -11.95
C ALA A 24 -5.50 2.71 -11.54
N PRO A 25 -6.68 3.31 -11.79
CA PRO A 25 -6.90 4.74 -11.56
C PRO A 25 -6.93 5.11 -10.08
N GLU A 26 -7.34 4.16 -9.23
CA GLU A 26 -7.41 4.32 -7.79
C GLU A 26 -6.81 3.09 -7.11
N VAL A 27 -5.84 3.33 -6.23
CA VAL A 27 -5.14 2.28 -5.49
C VAL A 27 -5.05 2.70 -4.03
N THR A 28 -5.55 1.83 -3.15
CA THR A 28 -5.44 1.98 -1.70
C THR A 28 -4.54 0.89 -1.14
N VAL A 29 -3.45 1.29 -0.47
CA VAL A 29 -2.47 0.39 0.13
C VAL A 29 -2.69 0.30 1.63
N LEU A 30 -3.21 -0.84 2.09
CA LEU A 30 -3.43 -1.11 3.51
C LEU A 30 -2.21 -1.81 4.12
N ALA A 31 -1.09 -1.08 4.20
CA ALA A 31 0.14 -1.59 4.76
C ALA A 31 1.00 -0.49 5.43
N GLY A 32 1.99 -0.92 6.21
CA GLY A 32 2.98 -0.03 6.80
C GLY A 32 3.95 0.56 5.76
N SER A 33 4.70 1.58 6.18
CA SER A 33 5.51 2.46 5.31
C SER A 33 6.44 1.75 4.34
N ALA A 34 7.06 0.63 4.73
CA ALA A 34 7.97 -0.12 3.86
C ALA A 34 7.25 -0.69 2.63
N TYR A 35 6.02 -1.19 2.80
CA TYR A 35 5.21 -1.73 1.71
C TYR A 35 4.54 -0.61 0.91
N THR A 36 4.10 0.46 1.57
CA THR A 36 3.59 1.66 0.89
C THR A 36 4.63 2.25 -0.05
N THR A 37 5.88 2.36 0.40
CA THR A 37 6.99 2.85 -0.42
C THR A 37 7.20 1.98 -1.65
N ALA A 38 7.12 0.65 -1.51
CA ALA A 38 7.25 -0.27 -2.64
C ALA A 38 6.07 -0.15 -3.62
N ALA A 39 4.84 -0.10 -3.11
CA ALA A 39 3.64 0.04 -3.93
C ALA A 39 3.63 1.36 -4.73
N ARG A 40 4.11 2.46 -4.14
CA ARG A 40 4.22 3.76 -4.83
C ARG A 40 5.24 3.78 -5.98
N GLN A 41 6.11 2.77 -6.11
CA GLN A 41 6.96 2.61 -7.29
C GLN A 41 6.19 2.10 -8.52
N VAL A 42 5.01 1.51 -8.31
CA VAL A 42 4.07 1.10 -9.36
C VAL A 42 2.96 2.14 -9.51
N TRP A 43 2.38 2.57 -8.38
CA TRP A 43 1.26 3.50 -8.32
C TRP A 43 1.62 4.73 -7.49
N PRO A 44 2.30 5.74 -8.07
CA PRO A 44 2.68 6.96 -7.35
C PRO A 44 1.55 7.66 -6.58
N PRO A 45 0.32 7.76 -7.09
CA PRO A 45 -0.78 8.43 -6.39
C PRO A 45 -1.52 7.51 -5.40
N ALA A 46 -0.98 6.33 -5.06
CA ALA A 46 -1.66 5.40 -4.17
C ALA A 46 -1.87 6.01 -2.77
N THR A 47 -3.10 5.86 -2.27
CA THR A 47 -3.47 6.25 -0.91
C THR A 47 -2.95 5.21 0.06
N ALA A 48 -2.56 5.64 1.26
CA ALA A 48 -1.92 4.75 2.23
C ALA A 48 -2.36 5.08 3.66
N PRO A 49 -3.60 4.76 4.04
CA PRO A 49 -4.18 5.18 5.31
C PRO A 49 -3.45 4.60 6.52
N LEU A 50 -2.67 3.52 6.37
CA LEU A 50 -1.90 2.91 7.48
C LEU A 50 -0.46 3.39 7.57
N GLU A 51 0.01 4.21 6.63
CA GLU A 51 1.35 4.77 6.64
C GLU A 51 1.53 5.70 7.85
N GLY A 52 2.61 5.51 8.60
CA GLY A 52 2.94 6.37 9.75
C GLY A 52 2.05 6.23 10.99
N VAL A 53 1.09 5.30 11.00
CA VAL A 53 0.12 5.14 12.11
C VAL A 53 0.73 4.56 13.39
N GLY A 54 1.92 3.97 13.28
CA GLY A 54 2.62 3.30 14.37
C GLY A 54 2.56 1.79 14.24
N GLY A 55 2.62 1.11 15.39
CA GLY A 55 2.68 -0.35 15.48
C GLY A 55 1.38 -1.05 15.08
N MET A 56 1.40 -2.39 15.14
CA MET A 56 0.29 -3.24 14.69
C MET A 56 -1.04 -2.93 15.39
N GLY A 57 -1.02 -2.62 16.70
CA GLY A 57 -2.24 -2.24 17.43
C GLY A 57 -2.92 -0.99 16.87
N SER A 58 -2.15 0.07 16.58
CA SER A 58 -2.66 1.30 15.99
C SER A 58 -3.17 1.08 14.57
N GLN A 59 -2.50 0.23 13.79
CA GLN A 59 -2.95 -0.15 12.45
C GLN A 59 -4.28 -0.92 12.50
N LEU A 60 -4.43 -1.87 13.43
CA LEU A 60 -5.69 -2.61 13.63
C LEU A 60 -6.83 -1.68 14.06
N GLN A 61 -6.56 -0.73 14.95
CA GLN A 61 -7.55 0.27 15.35
C GLN A 61 -8.02 1.12 14.16
N ARG A 62 -7.08 1.54 13.29
CA ARG A 62 -7.43 2.31 12.08
C ARG A 62 -8.19 1.46 11.06
N LEU A 63 -7.80 0.19 10.87
CA LEU A 63 -8.55 -0.75 10.02
C LEU A 63 -9.97 -0.96 10.53
N LYS A 64 -10.17 -1.08 11.85
CA LYS A 64 -11.50 -1.13 12.45
C LYS A 64 -12.30 0.13 12.14
N ALA A 65 -11.72 1.31 12.33
CA ALA A 65 -12.38 2.57 12.00
C ALA A 65 -12.77 2.68 10.51
N LEU A 66 -11.89 2.23 9.60
CA LEU A 66 -12.17 2.12 8.16
C LEU A 66 -13.35 1.19 7.88
N SER A 67 -13.36 -0.01 8.48
CA SER A 67 -14.43 -1.00 8.28
C SER A 67 -15.80 -0.51 8.78
N GLU A 68 -15.81 0.37 9.78
CA GLU A 68 -17.01 0.97 10.35
C GLU A 68 -17.41 2.28 9.63
N GLY A 69 -16.71 2.68 8.56
CA GLY A 69 -16.98 3.92 7.82
C GLY A 69 -16.64 5.21 8.58
N ARG A 70 -15.86 5.10 9.66
CA ARG A 70 -15.46 6.23 10.52
C ARG A 70 -14.17 6.91 10.07
N TYR A 71 -13.65 6.54 8.89
CA TYR A 71 -12.44 7.10 8.32
C TYR A 71 -12.61 7.31 6.81
N THR A 72 -12.41 8.55 6.36
CA THR A 72 -12.42 8.88 4.93
C THR A 72 -11.03 8.70 4.34
N LEU A 73 -10.92 7.94 3.25
CA LEU A 73 -9.69 7.85 2.48
C LEU A 73 -9.47 9.18 1.75
N THR A 74 -8.53 9.98 2.23
CA THR A 74 -8.03 11.14 1.49
C THR A 74 -6.92 10.70 0.55
N ALA A 75 -7.04 11.06 -0.72
CA ALA A 75 -6.05 10.83 -1.77
C ALA A 75 -4.85 11.78 -1.66
#